data_AF-A0A9D5LBD0-F1
#
_entry.id   AF-A0A9D5LBD0-F1
#
_cell.length_a   1.000
_cell.length_b   1.000
_cell.length_c   1.000
_cell.angle_alpha   90.00
_cell.angle_beta   90.00
_cell.angle_gamma   90.00
#
_symmetry.space_group_name_H-M   'P 1'
#
loop_
_entity.id
_entity.type
_entity.pdbx_description
1 polymer ?
#
loop_
_entity_poly.entity_id
_entity_poly.type
_entity_poly.pdbx_seq_one_letter_code
_entity_poly.pdbx_strand_id
1 'polypeptide(L)'
;MATEIERKFLVTDNIYRLMAEAEVEIAQCYISRQVDATVRVRRAGSRGFLTVKSRNRGATRGEWEYEIPLRDAHELASLAGGWSIEKTRYKVAYAGHMWEVDEFHGRHEGLVIAEVELADEAEEVELPPFAGQEVTGDPAYYNSTLAGE
;
A
#
# COMPACT_ATOMS: atom_id res chain seq x y z
N MET A 1 -3.05 -17.52 -13.43
CA MET A 1 -3.09 -16.85 -12.11
C MET A 1 -2.69 -15.42 -12.39
N ALA A 2 -3.53 -14.46 -12.03
CA ALA A 2 -3.31 -13.06 -12.38
C ALA A 2 -2.04 -12.55 -11.69
N THR A 3 -1.13 -12.00 -12.48
CA THR A 3 -0.06 -11.14 -11.99
C THR A 3 -0.73 -9.84 -11.54
N GLU A 4 -0.47 -9.37 -10.32
CA GLU A 4 -0.92 -8.05 -9.89
C GLU A 4 -0.05 -7.02 -10.60
N ILE A 5 -0.66 -6.21 -11.46
CA ILE A 5 0.01 -5.17 -12.25
C ILE A 5 -0.43 -3.85 -11.66
N GLU A 6 0.51 -3.06 -11.16
CA GLU A 6 0.23 -1.77 -10.54
C GLU A 6 1.14 -0.69 -11.10
N ARG A 7 0.63 0.53 -11.18
CA ARG A 7 1.42 1.72 -11.46
C ARG A 7 1.37 2.66 -10.27
N LYS A 8 2.51 3.29 -9.94
CA LYS A 8 2.65 4.19 -8.79
C LYS A 8 3.14 5.55 -9.20
N PHE A 9 2.59 6.60 -8.59
CA PHE A 9 2.88 7.99 -8.93
C PHE A 9 3.09 8.83 -7.67
N LEU A 10 4.03 9.76 -7.73
CA LEU A 10 4.12 10.84 -6.75
C LEU A 10 2.96 11.82 -6.96
N VAL A 11 2.38 12.29 -5.86
CA VAL A 11 1.25 13.20 -5.90
C VAL A 11 1.69 14.65 -5.85
N THR A 12 1.14 15.50 -6.72
CA THR A 12 1.57 16.90 -6.89
C THR A 12 0.75 17.92 -6.11
N ASP A 13 -0.48 17.57 -5.75
CA ASP A 13 -1.37 18.44 -4.98
C ASP A 13 -2.41 17.64 -4.19
N ASN A 14 -3.17 18.33 -3.34
CA ASN A 14 -4.12 17.73 -2.41
C ASN A 14 -5.55 17.60 -2.94
N ILE A 15 -5.80 17.77 -4.25
CA ILE A 15 -7.17 17.71 -4.81
C ILE A 15 -7.80 16.32 -4.63
N TYR A 16 -6.98 15.26 -4.51
CA TYR A 16 -7.45 13.90 -4.24
C TYR A 16 -8.34 13.80 -3.00
N ARG A 17 -8.08 14.61 -1.96
CA ARG A 17 -8.90 14.61 -0.73
C ARG A 17 -10.35 15.03 -1.00
N LEU A 18 -10.56 15.92 -1.97
CA LEU A 18 -11.91 16.36 -2.39
C LEU A 18 -12.54 15.39 -3.41
N MET A 19 -11.71 14.68 -4.17
CA MET A 19 -12.16 13.69 -5.15
C MET A 19 -12.44 12.32 -4.54
N ALA A 20 -11.97 12.07 -3.32
CA ALA A 20 -12.09 10.77 -2.67
C ALA A 20 -13.55 10.45 -2.31
N GLU A 21 -13.96 9.23 -2.62
CA GLU A 21 -15.26 8.69 -2.20
C GLU A 21 -15.19 8.02 -0.82
N ALA A 22 -13.99 7.63 -0.39
CA ALA A 22 -13.75 7.04 0.91
C ALA A 22 -12.30 7.28 1.36
N GLU A 23 -12.09 7.25 2.67
CA GLU A 23 -10.77 7.22 3.28
C GLU A 23 -10.71 6.15 4.37
N VAL A 24 -9.52 5.62 4.62
CA VAL A 24 -9.26 4.68 5.70
C VAL A 24 -7.88 4.90 6.29
N GLU A 25 -7.82 5.03 7.62
CA GLU A 25 -6.56 5.01 8.35
C GLU A 25 -5.96 3.60 8.33
N ILE A 26 -4.71 3.50 7.92
CA ILE A 26 -3.96 2.26 7.83
C ILE A 26 -2.70 2.37 8.67
N ALA A 27 -2.52 1.41 9.56
CA ALA A 27 -1.26 1.18 10.25
C ALA A 27 -0.80 -0.23 9.92
N GLN A 28 0.42 -0.39 9.44
CA GLN A 28 0.96 -1.71 9.10
C GLN A 28 2.41 -1.86 9.52
N CYS A 29 2.79 -3.08 9.82
CA CYS A 29 4.12 -3.41 10.29
C CYS A 29 4.56 -4.80 9.81
N TYR A 30 5.86 -5.05 9.85
CA TYR A 30 6.45 -6.31 9.40
C TYR A 30 7.07 -7.07 10.57
N ILE A 31 6.48 -8.21 10.91
CA ILE A 31 7.03 -9.14 11.92
C ILE A 31 8.21 -9.92 11.34
N SER A 32 8.13 -10.25 10.05
CA SER A 32 9.22 -10.86 9.29
C SER A 32 9.39 -10.12 7.97
N ARG A 33 10.64 -9.77 7.65
CA ARG A 33 11.06 -9.20 6.35
C ARG A 33 11.96 -10.16 5.57
N GLN A 34 11.99 -11.44 5.97
CA GLN A 34 12.76 -12.43 5.24
C GLN A 34 12.22 -12.54 3.82
N VAL A 35 13.12 -12.49 2.83
CA VAL A 35 12.77 -12.50 1.40
C VAL A 35 11.92 -13.72 1.01
N ASP A 36 12.07 -14.83 1.72
CA ASP A 36 11.34 -16.08 1.48
C ASP A 36 10.01 -16.18 2.25
N ALA A 37 9.82 -15.38 3.29
CA ALA A 37 8.71 -15.47 4.22
C ALA A 37 8.45 -14.11 4.90
N THR A 38 7.90 -13.17 4.14
CA THR A 38 7.51 -11.86 4.67
C THR A 38 6.17 -12.00 5.41
N VAL A 39 6.09 -11.47 6.62
CA VAL A 39 4.88 -11.47 7.44
C VAL A 39 4.54 -10.04 7.79
N ARG A 40 3.38 -9.58 7.32
CA ARG A 40 2.85 -8.24 7.53
C ARG A 40 1.59 -8.29 8.37
N VAL A 41 1.50 -7.42 9.36
CA VAL A 41 0.25 -7.14 10.07
C VAL A 41 -0.25 -5.78 9.64
N ARG A 42 -1.52 -5.68 9.26
CA ARG A 42 -2.15 -4.43 8.84
C ARG A 42 -3.44 -4.21 9.62
N ARG A 43 -3.59 -3.02 10.19
CA ARG A 43 -4.86 -2.44 10.59
C ARG A 43 -5.37 -1.52 9.48
N ALA A 44 -6.64 -1.64 9.12
CA ALA A 44 -7.32 -0.72 8.23
C ALA A 44 -8.67 -0.33 8.88
N GLY A 45 -8.75 0.89 9.41
CA GLY A 45 -9.85 1.32 10.26
C GLY A 45 -10.01 0.37 11.47
N SER A 46 -11.17 -0.28 11.55
CA SER A 46 -11.51 -1.23 12.63
C SER A 46 -11.19 -2.69 12.32
N ARG A 47 -10.54 -2.98 11.18
CA ARG A 47 -10.23 -4.35 10.73
C ARG A 47 -8.75 -4.66 10.84
N GLY A 48 -8.42 -5.88 11.27
CA GLY A 48 -7.06 -6.40 11.36
C GLY A 48 -6.79 -7.47 10.31
N PHE A 49 -5.58 -7.49 9.76
CA PHE A 49 -5.16 -8.45 8.75
C PHE A 49 -3.76 -8.98 9.05
N LEU A 50 -3.57 -10.27 8.81
CA LEU A 50 -2.27 -10.93 8.75
C LEU A 50 -2.02 -11.39 7.31
N THR A 51 -0.96 -10.90 6.71
CA THR A 51 -0.55 -11.28 5.37
C THR A 51 0.79 -12.01 5.40
N VAL A 52 0.85 -13.21 4.81
CA VAL A 52 2.09 -13.94 4.57
C VAL A 52 2.40 -13.90 3.08
N LYS A 53 3.65 -13.57 2.73
CA LYS A 53 4.13 -13.36 1.36
C LYS A 53 5.39 -14.19 1.12
N SER A 54 5.43 -14.96 0.04
CA SER A 54 6.62 -15.73 -0.36
C SER A 54 7.61 -14.88 -1.16
N ARG A 55 8.72 -15.44 -1.64
CA ARG A 55 9.64 -14.73 -2.54
C ARG A 55 8.99 -14.43 -3.89
N ASN A 56 9.30 -13.26 -4.47
CA ASN A 56 8.98 -12.96 -5.87
C ASN A 56 9.65 -13.95 -6.84
N ARG A 57 8.89 -14.42 -7.83
CA ARG A 57 9.39 -15.12 -9.02
C ARG A 57 8.96 -14.32 -10.25
N GLY A 58 9.87 -13.46 -10.74
CA GLY A 58 9.49 -12.42 -11.72
C GLY A 58 8.49 -11.46 -11.10
N ALA A 59 7.39 -11.19 -11.81
CA ALA A 59 6.28 -10.35 -11.33
C ALA A 59 5.28 -11.09 -10.42
N THR A 60 5.47 -12.40 -10.17
CA THR A 60 4.52 -13.20 -9.38
C THR A 60 5.00 -13.47 -7.96
N ARG A 61 4.09 -13.51 -7.00
CA ARG A 61 4.36 -13.87 -5.61
C ARG A 61 3.19 -14.64 -5.00
N GLY A 62 3.48 -15.59 -4.11
CA GLY A 62 2.44 -16.21 -3.27
C GLY A 62 2.05 -15.26 -2.15
N GLU A 63 0.75 -15.03 -1.98
CA GLU A 63 0.19 -14.15 -0.97
C GLU A 63 -1.01 -14.81 -0.29
N TRP A 64 -1.01 -14.83 1.04
CA TRP A 64 -2.10 -15.33 1.86
C TRP A 64 -2.50 -14.24 2.85
N GLU A 65 -3.72 -13.73 2.74
CA GLU A 65 -4.26 -12.71 3.62
C GLU A 65 -5.42 -13.27 4.43
N TYR A 66 -5.37 -13.06 5.74
CA TYR A 66 -6.41 -13.48 6.68
C TYR A 66 -6.86 -12.27 7.49
N GLU A 67 -8.16 -12.07 7.59
CA GLU A 67 -8.72 -11.17 8.60
C GLU A 67 -8.51 -11.79 9.99
N ILE A 68 -8.00 -10.99 10.92
CA ILE A 68 -7.73 -11.38 12.30
C ILE A 68 -8.43 -10.40 13.26
N PRO A 69 -8.71 -10.79 14.50
CA PRO A 69 -9.25 -9.86 15.49
C PRO A 69 -8.37 -8.62 15.62
N LEU A 70 -9.01 -7.45 15.74
CA LEU A 70 -8.30 -6.17 15.88
C LEU A 70 -7.32 -6.18 17.06
N ARG A 71 -7.71 -6.82 18.16
CA ARG A 71 -6.88 -7.02 19.35
C ARG A 71 -5.59 -7.78 19.00
N ASP A 72 -5.70 -8.88 18.28
CA ASP A 72 -4.56 -9.69 17.87
C ASP A 72 -3.63 -8.90 16.96
N ALA A 73 -4.18 -8.10 16.04
CA ALA A 73 -3.37 -7.21 15.19
C ALA A 73 -2.54 -6.21 16.01
N HIS A 74 -3.08 -5.67 17.12
CA HIS A 74 -2.33 -4.80 18.02
C HIS A 74 -1.21 -5.53 18.77
N GLU A 75 -1.54 -6.68 19.36
CA GLU A 75 -0.57 -7.48 20.11
C GLU A 75 0.58 -7.91 19.20
N LEU A 76 0.26 -8.37 17.97
CA LEU A 76 1.24 -8.74 16.97
C LEU A 76 2.08 -7.56 16.47
N ALA A 77 1.50 -6.36 16.32
CA ALA A 77 2.24 -5.18 15.88
C ALA A 77 3.35 -4.77 16.87
N SER A 78 3.16 -5.03 18.17
CA SER A 78 4.19 -4.78 19.19
C SER A 78 5.46 -5.62 18.98
N LEU A 79 5.38 -6.73 18.23
CA LEU A 79 6.50 -7.61 17.92
C LEU A 79 7.36 -7.09 16.76
N ALA A 80 6.86 -6.13 15.98
CA ALA A 80 7.49 -5.69 14.74
C ALA A 80 8.71 -4.76 14.93
N GLY A 81 9.16 -4.49 16.16
CA GLY A 81 10.45 -3.84 16.41
C GLY A 81 10.65 -2.46 15.75
N GLY A 82 9.57 -1.73 15.47
CA GLY A 82 9.61 -0.41 14.82
C GLY A 82 9.58 -0.44 13.28
N TRP A 83 9.44 -1.61 12.66
CA TRP A 83 9.28 -1.78 11.21
C TRP A 83 7.82 -1.49 10.80
N SER A 84 7.41 -0.23 10.82
CA SER A 84 6.01 0.18 10.64
C SER A 84 5.83 1.41 9.77
N ILE A 85 4.68 1.49 9.11
CA ILE A 85 4.19 2.69 8.43
C ILE A 85 2.74 2.96 8.82
N GLU A 86 2.43 4.25 8.90
CA GLU A 86 1.09 4.77 9.15
C GLU A 86 0.73 5.69 7.98
N LYS A 87 -0.50 5.57 7.49
CA LYS A 87 -0.99 6.36 6.36
C LYS A 87 -2.50 6.47 6.37
N THR A 88 -3.04 7.50 5.73
CA THR A 88 -4.45 7.56 5.35
C THR A 88 -4.55 7.22 3.87
N ARG A 89 -5.32 6.17 3.55
CA ARG A 89 -5.58 5.79 2.16
C ARG A 89 -6.90 6.37 1.71
N TYR A 90 -6.84 7.22 0.70
CA TYR A 90 -7.98 7.77 -0.02
C TYR A 90 -8.29 6.89 -1.23
N LYS A 91 -9.57 6.62 -1.46
CA LYS A 91 -10.07 5.93 -2.65
C LYS A 91 -10.70 6.93 -3.59
N VAL A 92 -10.14 7.05 -4.78
CA VAL A 92 -10.59 8.03 -5.78
C VAL A 92 -11.00 7.29 -7.06
N ALA A 93 -12.29 7.34 -7.38
CA ALA A 93 -12.77 6.86 -8.67
C ALA A 93 -12.42 7.87 -9.77
N TYR A 94 -11.66 7.45 -10.78
CA TYR A 94 -11.29 8.32 -11.91
C TYR A 94 -11.16 7.51 -13.19
N ALA A 95 -11.83 7.96 -14.25
CA ALA A 95 -11.79 7.36 -15.60
C ALA A 95 -11.97 5.83 -15.63
N GLY A 96 -12.85 5.28 -14.78
CA GLY A 96 -13.13 3.84 -14.73
C GLY A 96 -12.21 3.03 -13.82
N HIS A 97 -11.18 3.64 -13.23
CA HIS A 97 -10.28 3.02 -12.27
C HIS A 97 -10.54 3.49 -10.85
N MET A 98 -10.23 2.61 -9.88
CA MET A 98 -10.14 2.99 -8.48
C MET A 98 -8.68 3.25 -8.14
N TRP A 99 -8.37 4.50 -7.83
CA TRP A 99 -7.05 4.91 -7.38
C TRP A 99 -6.96 4.84 -5.87
N GLU A 100 -5.87 4.29 -5.37
CA GLU A 100 -5.52 4.32 -3.96
C GLU A 100 -4.44 5.40 -3.73
N VAL A 101 -4.81 6.49 -3.08
CA VAL A 101 -3.88 7.58 -2.74
C VAL A 101 -3.50 7.49 -1.27
N ASP A 102 -2.26 7.15 -1.02
CA ASP A 102 -1.68 6.98 0.30
C ASP A 102 -0.96 8.25 0.76
N GLU A 103 -1.52 8.90 1.78
CA GLU A 103 -0.90 9.98 2.51
C GLU A 103 -0.19 9.42 3.74
N PHE A 104 1.15 9.43 3.74
CA PHE A 104 1.95 8.83 4.80
C PHE A 104 2.16 9.80 5.97
N HIS A 105 2.21 9.21 7.18
CA HIS A 105 2.30 9.94 8.44
C HIS A 105 3.61 9.62 9.18
N GLY A 106 3.91 10.43 10.20
CA GLY A 106 5.00 10.15 11.14
C GLY A 106 6.37 10.37 10.49
N ARG A 107 7.17 9.31 10.30
CA ARG A 107 8.51 9.43 9.67
C ARG A 107 8.44 9.84 8.20
N HIS A 108 7.32 9.50 7.55
CA HIS A 108 7.10 9.72 6.12
C HIS A 108 6.11 10.86 5.88
N GLU A 109 5.92 11.74 6.88
CA GLU A 109 5.05 12.90 6.78
C GLU A 109 5.37 13.74 5.53
N GLY A 110 4.35 14.03 4.73
CA GLY A 110 4.48 14.78 3.48
C GLY A 110 4.78 13.93 2.25
N LEU A 111 5.04 12.63 2.39
CA LEU A 111 5.06 11.70 1.26
C LEU A 111 3.63 11.30 0.91
N VAL A 112 3.26 11.47 -0.37
CA VAL A 112 1.97 11.05 -0.90
C VAL A 112 2.17 10.28 -2.20
N ILE A 113 1.64 9.06 -2.25
CA ILE A 113 1.77 8.14 -3.38
C ILE A 113 0.39 7.74 -3.87
N ALA A 114 0.14 7.81 -5.17
CA ALA A 114 -1.05 7.28 -5.80
C ALA A 114 -0.73 5.98 -6.52
N GLU A 115 -1.58 4.97 -6.34
CA GLU A 115 -1.44 3.64 -6.94
C GLU A 115 -2.74 3.28 -7.69
N VAL A 116 -2.59 2.59 -8.82
CA VAL A 116 -3.72 2.03 -9.58
C VAL A 116 -3.38 0.62 -10.01
N GLU A 117 -4.29 -0.32 -9.71
CA GLU A 117 -4.22 -1.70 -10.18
C GLU A 117 -4.79 -1.82 -11.60
N LEU A 118 -4.11 -2.60 -12.43
CA LEU A 118 -4.42 -2.84 -13.83
C LEU A 118 -4.61 -4.32 -14.10
N ALA A 119 -5.45 -4.61 -15.08
CA ALA A 119 -5.67 -5.96 -15.59
C ALA A 119 -4.53 -6.42 -16.51
N ASP A 120 -3.85 -5.48 -17.17
CA ASP A 120 -2.76 -5.75 -18.12
C ASP A 120 -1.71 -4.63 -18.12
N GLU A 121 -0.45 -4.95 -18.44
CA GLU A 121 0.65 -3.96 -18.48
C GLU A 121 0.49 -2.94 -19.62
N ALA A 122 -0.23 -3.30 -20.68
CA ALA A 122 -0.54 -2.43 -21.81
C ALA A 122 -1.85 -1.66 -21.64
N GLU A 123 -2.53 -1.79 -20.50
CA GLU A 123 -3.75 -1.04 -20.21
C GLU A 123 -3.46 0.46 -20.17
N GLU A 124 -4.17 1.22 -21.02
CA GLU A 124 -4.10 2.68 -21.00
C GLU A 124 -4.86 3.22 -19.81
N VAL A 125 -4.23 4.14 -19.07
CA VAL A 125 -4.79 4.75 -17.86
C VAL A 125 -4.79 6.26 -18.03
N GLU A 126 -5.95 6.87 -17.90
CA GLU A 126 -6.06 8.32 -17.79
C GLU A 126 -5.59 8.79 -16.42
N LEU A 127 -4.61 9.70 -16.40
CA LEU A 127 -4.02 10.20 -15.16
C LEU A 127 -4.93 11.25 -14.53
N PRO A 128 -5.32 11.09 -13.25
CA PRO A 128 -6.02 12.14 -12.52
C PRO A 128 -5.12 13.36 -12.32
N PRO A 129 -5.69 14.56 -12.04
CA PRO A 129 -4.93 15.81 -11.96
C PRO A 129 -3.84 15.81 -10.88
N PHE A 130 -3.97 14.98 -9.85
CA PHE A 130 -3.00 14.86 -8.76
C PHE A 130 -1.82 13.93 -9.09
N ALA A 131 -1.92 13.09 -10.13
CA ALA A 131 -0.88 12.12 -10.45
C ALA A 131 0.27 12.80 -11.21
N GLY A 132 1.44 12.83 -10.57
CA GLY A 132 2.66 13.44 -11.11
C GLY A 132 3.63 12.42 -11.69
N GLN A 133 4.86 12.42 -11.16
CA GLN A 133 5.93 11.54 -11.64
C GLN A 133 5.61 10.08 -11.37
N GLU A 134 5.68 9.24 -12.40
CA GLU A 134 5.61 7.79 -12.24
C GLU A 134 6.89 7.25 -11.57
N VAL A 135 6.70 6.45 -10.53
CA VAL A 135 7.75 5.79 -9.72
C VAL A 135 7.54 4.27 -9.67
N THR A 136 6.77 3.72 -10.60
CA THR A 136 6.57 2.27 -10.77
C THR A 136 7.93 1.56 -10.88
N GLY A 137 8.14 0.53 -10.08
CA GLY A 137 9.38 -0.25 -10.08
C GLY A 137 10.51 0.30 -9.20
N ASP A 138 10.40 1.51 -8.66
CA ASP A 138 11.42 2.10 -7.79
C ASP A 138 11.29 1.56 -6.35
N PRO A 139 12.28 0.79 -5.85
CA PRO A 139 12.22 0.20 -4.51
C PRO A 139 12.13 1.21 -3.37
N ALA A 140 12.54 2.47 -3.57
CA ALA A 140 12.46 3.51 -2.54
C ALA A 140 11.02 3.80 -2.10
N TYR A 141 10.05 3.59 -2.99
CA TYR A 141 8.64 3.89 -2.75
C TYR A 141 7.82 2.65 -2.34
N TYR A 142 8.46 1.51 -2.10
CA TYR A 142 7.76 0.32 -1.64
C TYR A 142 7.46 0.38 -0.14
N ASN A 143 6.24 -0.01 0.25
CA ASN A 143 5.83 -0.11 1.66
C ASN A 143 6.83 -0.89 2.55
N SER A 144 7.48 -1.93 2.02
CA SER A 144 8.48 -2.71 2.75
C SER A 144 9.80 -1.98 2.97
N THR A 145 10.14 -1.05 2.08
CA THR A 145 11.32 -0.18 2.19
C THR A 145 11.01 0.95 3.15
N LEU A 146 9.91 1.66 2.93
CA LEU A 146 9.44 2.76 3.79
C LEU A 146 9.27 2.30 5.26
N ALA A 147 8.75 1.08 5.49
CA ALA A 147 8.62 0.56 6.85
C ALA A 147 9.96 0.33 7.57
N GLY A 148 11.10 0.39 6.87
CA GLY A 148 12.41 0.19 7.44
C GLY A 148 13.33 1.38 7.48
N GLU A 149 12.81 2.55 7.15
CA GLU A 149 13.47 3.83 7.33
C GLU A 149 12.91 4.54 8.59
#